data_AF-F6END3-F1
#
_entry.id   AF-F6END3-F1
#
_cell.length_a   1.000
_cell.length_b   1.000
_cell.length_c   1.000
_cell.angle_alpha   90.00
_cell.angle_beta   90.00
_cell.angle_gamma   90.00
#
_symmetry.space_group_name_H-M   'P 1'
#
loop_
_entity.id
_entity.type
_entity.pdbx_description
1 polymer ?
#
loop_
_entity_poly.entity_id
_entity_poly.type
_entity_poly.pdbx_seq_one_letter_code
_entity_poly.pdbx_strand_id
1 'polypeptide(L)'
;MTAWAHSVRAVSAAVCTVGTLVAAAGAASAAPRVDVSPGTALRSGDVVTVAGSGFDPDAGYYVSTCIAGSAGPAGPRCVGGSPQQGTFMWVTNNPEAPGTAIPLSDAGTFETDLTVETTGNGVDCREDECAVTVYYDYVNGFGTVFESPLEFTAAGAPTTAKPPGTTVREPLGVNGGGTGRSATEAADDSSPLAWTALAAASILIVAGGIAILTRRRARG
;
A
#
# COMPACT_ATOMS: atom_id res chain seq x y z
N MET A 1 -74.72 66.45 -11.16
CA MET A 1 -73.25 66.58 -11.05
C MET A 1 -72.66 65.22 -11.40
N THR A 2 -71.87 65.23 -12.47
CA THR A 2 -71.22 64.13 -13.18
C THR A 2 -70.06 63.51 -12.40
N ALA A 3 -69.85 62.19 -12.53
CA ALA A 3 -68.53 61.52 -12.68
C ALA A 3 -68.76 59.99 -12.70
N TRP A 4 -68.69 59.32 -13.85
CA TRP A 4 -67.48 58.85 -14.54
C TRP A 4 -66.95 57.51 -14.00
N ALA A 5 -67.31 56.46 -14.73
CA ALA A 5 -66.73 55.12 -14.64
C ALA A 5 -65.37 55.09 -15.34
N HIS A 6 -64.35 54.55 -14.68
CA HIS A 6 -63.13 54.11 -15.33
C HIS A 6 -62.86 52.65 -15.00
N SER A 7 -63.16 51.80 -15.99
CA SER A 7 -62.73 50.42 -16.05
C SER A 7 -61.23 50.39 -16.29
N VAL A 8 -60.44 49.98 -15.29
CA VAL A 8 -59.02 49.69 -15.48
C VAL A 8 -58.91 48.23 -15.94
N ARG A 9 -58.75 48.02 -17.24
CA ARG A 9 -58.31 46.73 -17.80
C ARG A 9 -56.81 46.60 -17.55
N ALA A 10 -56.43 45.78 -16.58
CA ALA A 10 -55.04 45.38 -16.39
C ALA A 10 -54.61 44.46 -17.54
N VAL A 11 -53.64 44.91 -18.32
CA VAL A 11 -52.98 44.13 -19.38
C VAL A 11 -51.99 43.18 -18.71
N SER A 12 -52.26 41.87 -18.77
CA SER A 12 -51.32 40.84 -18.34
C SER A 12 -50.19 40.72 -19.36
N ALA A 13 -49.00 41.23 -19.03
CA ALA A 13 -47.78 40.97 -19.78
C ALA A 13 -47.20 39.62 -19.32
N ALA A 14 -47.37 38.57 -20.13
CA ALA A 14 -46.71 37.30 -19.93
C ALA A 14 -45.25 37.40 -20.42
N VAL A 15 -44.31 37.54 -19.49
CA VAL A 15 -42.87 37.48 -19.76
C VAL A 15 -42.47 36.01 -19.87
N CYS A 16 -42.19 35.53 -21.08
CA CYS A 16 -41.60 34.21 -21.32
C CYS A 16 -40.09 34.29 -21.10
N THR A 17 -39.62 33.97 -19.90
CA THR A 17 -38.20 33.71 -19.65
C THR A 17 -37.81 32.40 -20.32
N VAL A 18 -37.12 32.49 -21.45
CA VAL A 18 -36.46 31.33 -22.09
C VAL A 18 -35.30 30.92 -21.19
N GLY A 19 -35.51 29.89 -20.36
CA GLY A 19 -34.46 29.29 -19.57
C GLY A 19 -33.48 28.54 -20.47
N THR A 20 -32.23 29.00 -20.56
CA THR A 20 -31.14 28.22 -21.11
C THR A 20 -30.83 27.06 -20.17
N LEU A 21 -31.26 25.86 -20.54
CA LEU A 21 -30.75 24.62 -19.95
C LEU A 21 -29.31 24.44 -20.44
N VAL A 22 -28.34 24.93 -19.67
CA VAL A 22 -26.96 24.46 -19.80
C VAL A 22 -26.95 23.05 -19.22
N ALA A 23 -26.99 22.04 -20.08
CA ALA A 23 -26.62 20.70 -19.70
C ALA A 23 -25.14 20.73 -19.32
N ALA A 24 -24.85 20.75 -18.01
CA ALA A 24 -23.53 20.42 -17.53
C ALA A 24 -23.27 18.98 -17.98
N ALA A 25 -22.45 18.81 -19.01
CA ALA A 25 -21.86 17.52 -19.31
C ALA A 25 -21.00 17.17 -18.08
N GLY A 26 -21.57 16.39 -17.16
CA GLY A 26 -20.79 15.78 -16.09
C GLY A 26 -19.62 15.09 -16.75
N ALA A 27 -18.40 15.43 -16.34
CA ALA A 27 -17.22 14.72 -16.77
C ALA A 27 -17.51 13.23 -16.54
N ALA A 28 -17.52 12.44 -17.60
CA ALA A 28 -17.60 11.00 -17.46
C ALA A 28 -16.38 10.61 -16.62
N SER A 29 -16.62 10.18 -15.38
CA SER A 29 -15.57 9.70 -14.49
C SER A 29 -14.86 8.58 -15.24
N ALA A 30 -13.60 8.80 -15.60
CA ALA A 30 -12.80 7.73 -16.17
C ALA A 30 -12.79 6.58 -15.17
N ALA A 31 -12.97 5.34 -15.65
CA ALA A 31 -12.88 4.18 -14.78
C ALA A 31 -11.57 4.22 -13.98
N PRO A 32 -11.59 3.84 -12.68
CA PRO A 32 -10.39 3.84 -11.86
C PRO A 32 -9.25 3.07 -12.52
N ARG A 33 -8.03 3.60 -12.39
CA ARG A 33 -6.80 2.95 -12.85
C ARG A 33 -5.81 2.87 -11.71
N VAL A 34 -5.06 1.78 -11.68
CA VAL A 34 -3.98 1.58 -10.72
C VAL A 34 -2.75 1.08 -11.47
N ASP A 35 -1.61 1.69 -11.18
CA ASP A 35 -0.29 1.22 -11.56
C ASP A 35 0.42 0.65 -10.33
N VAL A 36 1.08 -0.50 -10.48
CA VAL A 36 1.81 -1.18 -9.42
C VAL A 36 3.21 -1.50 -9.90
N SER A 37 4.22 -1.02 -9.18
CA SER A 37 5.61 -1.16 -9.59
C SER A 37 6.55 -1.43 -8.41
N PRO A 38 7.35 -2.50 -8.44
CA PRO A 38 7.28 -3.62 -9.40
C PRO A 38 6.06 -4.51 -9.16
N GLY A 39 5.53 -5.13 -10.22
CA GLY A 39 4.45 -6.14 -10.11
C GLY A 39 4.94 -7.59 -10.17
N THR A 40 6.23 -7.81 -10.46
CA THR A 40 6.79 -9.14 -10.75
C THR A 40 8.16 -9.34 -10.10
N ALA A 41 8.61 -10.60 -10.09
CA ALA A 41 9.85 -11.03 -9.44
C ALA A 41 9.93 -10.66 -7.94
N LEU A 42 8.77 -10.53 -7.29
CA LEU A 42 8.64 -10.07 -5.91
C LEU A 42 9.09 -11.11 -4.89
N ARG A 43 9.48 -10.66 -3.71
CA ARG A 43 9.77 -11.47 -2.52
C ARG A 43 8.96 -10.94 -1.35
N SER A 44 8.79 -11.77 -0.33
CA SER A 44 8.20 -11.32 0.94
C SER A 44 9.01 -10.17 1.52
N GLY A 45 8.34 -9.10 1.94
CA GLY A 45 8.95 -7.90 2.47
C GLY A 45 9.38 -6.88 1.42
N ASP A 46 9.24 -7.18 0.12
CA ASP A 46 9.49 -6.19 -0.93
C ASP A 46 8.47 -5.04 -0.82
N VAL A 47 8.86 -3.85 -1.26
CA VAL A 47 7.98 -2.69 -1.31
C VAL A 47 7.60 -2.42 -2.76
N VAL A 48 6.31 -2.24 -3.01
CA VAL A 48 5.76 -1.84 -4.31
C VAL A 48 5.10 -0.48 -4.18
N THR A 49 5.30 0.39 -5.16
CA THR A 49 4.58 1.65 -5.27
C THR A 49 3.25 1.39 -5.97
N VAL A 50 2.16 1.91 -5.39
CA VAL A 50 0.80 1.82 -5.90
C VAL A 50 0.30 3.23 -6.18
N ALA A 51 0.08 3.54 -7.45
CA ALA A 51 -0.43 4.83 -7.90
C ALA A 51 -1.83 4.68 -8.49
N GLY A 52 -2.81 5.37 -7.90
CA GLY A 52 -4.22 5.32 -8.31
C GLY A 52 -4.70 6.62 -8.94
N SER A 53 -5.62 6.52 -9.91
CA SER A 53 -6.30 7.68 -10.52
C SER A 53 -7.74 7.35 -10.90
N GLY A 54 -8.61 8.37 -10.94
CA GLY A 54 -10.02 8.22 -11.30
C GLY A 54 -10.90 7.62 -10.20
N PHE A 55 -10.43 7.63 -8.95
CA PHE A 55 -11.21 7.20 -7.79
C PHE A 55 -12.24 8.26 -7.40
N ASP A 56 -13.36 7.84 -6.81
CA ASP A 56 -14.32 8.77 -6.19
C ASP A 56 -13.65 9.41 -4.96
N PRO A 57 -13.42 10.74 -4.97
CA PRO A 57 -12.74 11.42 -3.88
C PRO A 57 -13.53 11.35 -2.57
N ASP A 58 -14.86 11.19 -2.59
CA ASP A 58 -15.69 11.19 -1.39
C ASP A 58 -15.76 9.82 -0.68
N ALA A 59 -15.12 8.80 -1.25
CA ALA A 59 -15.05 7.46 -0.69
C ALA A 59 -13.69 7.17 -0.01
N GLY A 60 -13.66 6.12 0.81
CA GLY A 60 -12.45 5.57 1.39
C GLY A 60 -12.13 4.18 0.82
N TYR A 61 -10.84 3.89 0.69
CA TYR A 61 -10.35 2.65 0.08
C TYR A 61 -9.24 2.02 0.90
N TYR A 62 -9.21 0.70 0.93
CA TYR A 62 -8.06 -0.07 1.37
C TYR A 62 -7.24 -0.54 0.19
N VAL A 63 -5.92 -0.52 0.34
CA VAL A 63 -4.96 -1.12 -0.59
C VAL A 63 -4.19 -2.19 0.17
N SER A 64 -4.22 -3.44 -0.30
CA SER A 64 -3.48 -4.55 0.31
C SER A 64 -3.20 -5.67 -0.68
N THR A 65 -2.37 -6.64 -0.28
CA THR A 65 -2.14 -7.87 -1.05
C THR A 65 -3.18 -8.90 -0.67
N CYS A 66 -4.01 -9.30 -1.62
CA CYS A 66 -5.13 -10.21 -1.40
C CYS A 66 -5.19 -11.31 -2.47
N ILE A 67 -5.94 -12.37 -2.18
CA ILE A 67 -6.22 -13.40 -3.18
C ILE A 67 -7.13 -12.77 -4.24
N ALA A 68 -6.71 -12.89 -5.51
CA ALA A 68 -7.44 -12.35 -6.64
C ALA A 68 -8.85 -12.94 -6.71
N GLY A 69 -9.85 -12.08 -6.90
CA GLY A 69 -11.27 -12.47 -6.97
C GLY A 69 -11.87 -12.93 -5.64
N SER A 70 -11.12 -12.89 -4.53
CA SER A 70 -11.69 -13.20 -3.23
C SER A 70 -12.62 -12.08 -2.77
N ALA A 71 -13.72 -12.44 -2.11
CA ALA A 71 -14.69 -11.49 -1.59
C ALA A 71 -15.36 -12.04 -0.33
N GLY A 72 -15.93 -11.15 0.46
CA GLY A 72 -16.61 -11.50 1.70
C GLY A 72 -17.24 -10.29 2.38
N PRO A 73 -18.02 -10.52 3.45
CA PRO A 73 -18.68 -9.43 4.19
C PRO A 73 -17.70 -8.48 4.89
N ALA A 74 -16.45 -8.92 5.10
CA ALA A 74 -15.36 -8.12 5.65
C ALA A 74 -14.33 -7.72 4.58
N GLY A 75 -14.69 -7.85 3.30
CA GLY A 75 -13.80 -7.61 2.16
C GLY A 75 -13.07 -8.86 1.65
N PRO A 76 -12.11 -8.66 0.74
CA PRO A 76 -11.27 -9.72 0.19
C PRO A 76 -10.38 -10.35 1.27
N ARG A 77 -9.88 -11.57 1.00
CA ARG A 77 -8.94 -12.26 1.89
C ARG A 77 -7.52 -11.80 1.60
N CYS A 78 -6.90 -11.12 2.56
CA CYS A 78 -5.61 -10.46 2.39
C CYS A 78 -4.52 -11.03 3.31
N VAL A 79 -3.27 -10.98 2.84
CA VAL A 79 -2.08 -11.46 3.55
C VAL A 79 -1.73 -10.56 4.74
N GLY A 80 -1.84 -9.24 4.52
CA GLY A 80 -1.51 -8.20 5.49
C GLY A 80 -2.72 -7.70 6.27
N GLY A 81 -2.48 -6.70 7.11
CA GLY A 81 -3.50 -6.09 7.96
C GLY A 81 -2.94 -5.66 9.31
N SER A 82 -3.77 -5.05 10.14
CA SER A 82 -3.36 -4.67 11.50
C SER A 82 -2.98 -5.91 12.33
N PRO A 83 -1.87 -5.89 13.09
CA PRO A 83 -1.03 -4.73 13.40
C PRO A 83 0.19 -4.55 12.47
N GLN A 84 0.33 -5.31 11.38
CA GLN A 84 1.44 -5.15 10.43
C GLN A 84 1.29 -3.88 9.59
N GLN A 85 1.87 -2.79 10.09
CA GLN A 85 2.03 -1.53 9.35
C GLN A 85 2.73 -1.79 8.01
N GLY A 86 2.43 -0.99 6.98
CA GLY A 86 3.05 -1.16 5.66
C GLY A 86 2.36 -2.19 4.76
N THR A 87 1.66 -3.18 5.32
CA THR A 87 1.02 -4.26 4.55
C THR A 87 -0.45 -3.99 4.18
N PHE A 88 -1.00 -2.89 4.67
CA PHE A 88 -2.32 -2.39 4.31
C PHE A 88 -2.32 -0.85 4.42
N MET A 89 -2.91 -0.19 3.43
CA MET A 89 -3.04 1.28 3.40
C MET A 89 -4.51 1.66 3.41
N TRP A 90 -4.87 2.68 4.19
CA TRP A 90 -6.17 3.32 4.10
C TRP A 90 -6.02 4.64 3.35
N VAL A 91 -6.63 4.72 2.17
CA VAL A 91 -6.63 5.88 1.29
C VAL A 91 -7.96 6.62 1.44
N THR A 92 -7.93 7.89 1.85
CA THR A 92 -9.15 8.69 2.06
C THR A 92 -8.86 10.19 2.06
N ASN A 93 -9.87 11.01 1.75
CA ASN A 93 -9.84 12.46 1.94
C ASN A 93 -10.56 12.90 3.25
N ASN A 94 -11.04 11.95 4.06
CA ASN A 94 -11.80 12.25 5.27
C ASN A 94 -10.95 13.09 6.25
N PRO A 95 -11.39 14.31 6.60
CA PRO A 95 -10.63 15.19 7.50
C PRO A 95 -10.49 14.64 8.94
N GLU A 96 -11.31 13.66 9.33
CA GLU A 96 -11.24 12.97 10.62
C GLU A 96 -10.31 11.75 10.61
N ALA A 97 -9.75 11.39 9.45
CA ALA A 97 -8.83 10.27 9.33
C ALA A 97 -7.56 10.49 10.18
N PRO A 98 -6.98 9.43 10.77
CA PRO A 98 -5.72 9.54 11.49
C PRO A 98 -4.60 9.93 10.52
N GLY A 99 -3.55 10.59 11.03
CA GLY A 99 -2.40 11.03 10.21
C GLY A 99 -1.58 9.91 9.57
N THR A 100 -1.94 8.64 9.79
CA THR A 100 -1.37 7.46 9.13
C THR A 100 -2.14 7.07 7.86
N ALA A 101 -3.28 7.69 7.58
CA ALA A 101 -4.01 7.49 6.33
C ALA A 101 -3.27 8.13 5.15
N ILE A 102 -3.38 7.50 3.99
CA ILE A 102 -2.87 7.99 2.73
C ILE A 102 -3.87 9.01 2.17
N PRO A 103 -3.44 10.23 1.81
CA PRO A 103 -4.34 11.22 1.25
C PRO A 103 -4.90 10.80 -0.11
N LEU A 104 -6.22 10.88 -0.27
CA LEU A 104 -6.88 10.90 -1.58
C LEU A 104 -7.09 12.36 -2.00
N SER A 105 -6.63 12.73 -3.20
CA SER A 105 -6.84 14.09 -3.70
C SER A 105 -8.28 14.33 -4.15
N ASP A 106 -8.70 15.59 -4.24
CA ASP A 106 -9.99 15.97 -4.84
C ASP A 106 -10.13 15.57 -6.31
N ALA A 107 -9.00 15.27 -6.98
CA ALA A 107 -8.97 14.75 -8.34
C ALA A 107 -9.05 13.22 -8.41
N GLY A 108 -9.22 12.53 -7.28
CA GLY A 108 -9.33 11.07 -7.22
C GLY A 108 -8.00 10.35 -7.45
N THR A 109 -6.89 10.94 -7.02
CA THR A 109 -5.53 10.38 -7.18
C THR A 109 -4.87 10.11 -5.83
N PHE A 110 -4.07 9.05 -5.77
CA PHE A 110 -3.21 8.74 -4.62
C PHE A 110 -1.93 8.04 -5.08
N GLU A 111 -0.91 8.06 -4.23
CA GLU A 111 0.30 7.25 -4.37
C GLU A 111 0.71 6.75 -2.98
N THR A 112 1.12 5.49 -2.88
CA THR A 112 1.55 4.90 -1.61
C THR A 112 2.51 3.74 -1.83
N ASP A 113 3.31 3.45 -0.81
CA ASP A 113 4.17 2.27 -0.75
C ASP A 113 3.48 1.17 0.04
N LEU A 114 3.39 -0.01 -0.57
CA LEU A 114 2.82 -1.21 0.04
C LEU A 114 3.93 -2.26 0.19
N THR A 115 4.15 -2.72 1.42
CA THR A 115 4.98 -3.90 1.68
C THR A 115 4.19 -5.16 1.33
N VAL A 116 4.68 -5.91 0.35
CA VAL A 116 4.05 -7.17 -0.07
C VAL A 116 4.59 -8.32 0.76
N GLU A 117 3.69 -9.15 1.26
CA GLU A 117 4.04 -10.37 1.97
C GLU A 117 3.50 -11.57 1.18
N THR A 118 4.21 -12.68 1.30
CA THR A 118 3.80 -13.93 0.64
C THR A 118 2.83 -14.75 1.47
N THR A 119 2.83 -14.59 2.79
CA THR A 119 2.01 -15.39 3.71
C THR A 119 1.55 -14.57 4.90
N GLY A 120 0.30 -14.78 5.33
CA GLY A 120 -0.29 -14.03 6.44
C GLY A 120 -1.81 -14.21 6.47
N ASN A 121 -2.41 -14.09 7.66
CA ASN A 121 -3.87 -14.21 7.87
C ASN A 121 -4.53 -15.46 7.22
N GLY A 122 -3.80 -16.57 7.09
CA GLY A 122 -4.30 -17.78 6.43
C GLY A 122 -4.39 -17.69 4.90
N VAL A 123 -3.64 -16.78 4.28
CA VAL A 123 -3.38 -16.68 2.84
C VAL A 123 -1.93 -17.07 2.58
N ASP A 124 -1.68 -17.79 1.49
CA ASP A 124 -0.33 -18.05 0.97
C ASP A 124 -0.29 -17.75 -0.54
N CYS A 125 0.31 -16.62 -0.91
CA CYS A 125 0.48 -16.18 -2.29
C CYS A 125 1.53 -16.99 -3.08
N ARG A 126 2.12 -18.03 -2.47
CA ARG A 126 2.87 -19.05 -3.20
C ARG A 126 1.97 -20.18 -3.72
N GLU A 127 0.78 -20.32 -3.16
CA GLU A 127 -0.22 -21.34 -3.52
C GLU A 127 -1.46 -20.71 -4.20
N ASP A 128 -1.88 -19.54 -3.71
CA ASP A 128 -2.98 -18.74 -4.25
C ASP A 128 -2.47 -17.69 -5.26
N GLU A 129 -3.30 -17.37 -6.26
CA GLU A 129 -3.07 -16.21 -7.12
C GLU A 129 -3.38 -14.93 -6.35
N CYS A 130 -2.36 -14.11 -6.08
CA CYS A 130 -2.50 -12.86 -5.35
C CYS A 130 -2.38 -11.63 -6.24
N ALA A 131 -3.03 -10.55 -5.80
CA ALA A 131 -3.03 -9.24 -6.44
C ALA A 131 -2.90 -8.12 -5.40
N VAL A 132 -2.33 -6.98 -5.79
CA VAL A 132 -2.63 -5.73 -5.11
C VAL A 132 -4.09 -5.40 -5.40
N THR A 133 -4.89 -5.38 -4.34
CA THR A 133 -6.32 -5.14 -4.41
C THR A 133 -6.64 -3.78 -3.81
N VAL A 134 -7.35 -2.96 -4.57
CA VAL A 134 -8.00 -1.75 -4.05
C VAL A 134 -9.48 -2.06 -3.87
N TYR A 135 -9.97 -1.89 -2.65
CA TYR A 135 -11.36 -2.19 -2.28
C TYR A 135 -11.89 -1.10 -1.36
N TYR A 136 -13.21 -0.93 -1.31
CA TYR A 136 -13.84 0.06 -0.45
C TYR A 136 -13.54 -0.19 1.03
N ASP A 137 -13.55 0.87 1.84
CA ASP A 137 -13.35 0.74 3.28
C ASP A 137 -14.60 0.26 4.03
N TYR A 138 -14.52 0.27 5.37
CA TYR A 138 -15.59 -0.18 6.25
C TYR A 138 -16.86 0.66 6.21
N VAL A 139 -16.78 1.92 5.76
CA VAL A 139 -17.95 2.78 5.57
C VAL A 139 -18.58 2.50 4.21
N ASN A 140 -17.76 2.12 3.23
CA ASN A 140 -18.14 1.97 1.83
C ASN A 140 -18.42 0.51 1.40
N GLY A 141 -18.46 -0.44 2.34
CA GLY A 141 -19.03 -1.77 2.12
C GLY A 141 -18.07 -2.82 1.53
N PHE A 142 -16.76 -2.57 1.53
CA PHE A 142 -15.71 -3.55 1.21
C PHE A 142 -15.71 -4.17 -0.20
N GLY A 143 -16.46 -3.62 -1.15
CA GLY A 143 -16.44 -4.10 -2.53
C GLY A 143 -15.08 -3.86 -3.21
N THR A 144 -14.62 -4.85 -3.98
CA THR A 144 -13.39 -4.73 -4.80
C THR A 144 -13.60 -3.73 -5.94
N VAL A 145 -12.64 -2.82 -6.11
CA VAL A 145 -12.63 -1.78 -7.15
C VAL A 145 -11.62 -2.11 -8.25
N PHE A 146 -10.44 -2.58 -7.86
CA PHE A 146 -9.36 -2.89 -8.79
C PHE A 146 -8.46 -4.01 -8.24
N GLU A 147 -7.90 -4.81 -9.14
CA GLU A 147 -6.91 -5.84 -8.83
C GLU A 147 -5.76 -5.79 -9.85
N SER A 148 -4.52 -5.72 -9.36
CA SER A 148 -3.30 -5.87 -10.16
C SER A 148 -2.59 -7.16 -9.76
N PRO A 149 -2.49 -8.17 -10.65
CA PRO A 149 -1.80 -9.42 -10.33
C PRO A 149 -0.35 -9.19 -9.87
N LEU A 150 0.09 -9.99 -8.89
CA LEU A 150 1.46 -10.01 -8.43
C LEU A 150 2.14 -11.33 -8.80
N GLU A 151 3.41 -11.26 -9.20
CA GLU A 151 4.23 -12.44 -9.41
C GLU A 151 5.38 -12.49 -8.40
N PHE A 152 5.34 -13.48 -7.51
CA PHE A 152 6.41 -13.73 -6.55
C PHE A 152 7.44 -14.71 -7.11
N THR A 153 8.72 -14.41 -6.90
CA THR A 153 9.80 -15.35 -7.20
C THR A 153 9.71 -16.55 -6.27
N ALA A 154 9.79 -17.76 -6.83
CA ALA A 154 9.89 -18.98 -6.04
C ALA A 154 11.07 -18.88 -5.04
N ALA A 155 10.81 -19.25 -3.79
CA ALA A 155 11.84 -19.24 -2.75
C ALA A 155 12.88 -20.32 -3.03
N GLY A 156 13.95 -19.97 -3.77
CA GLY A 156 15.00 -20.93 -4.12
C GLY A 156 15.68 -20.71 -5.46
N ALA A 157 16.15 -19.48 -5.73
CA ALA A 157 17.32 -19.32 -6.57
C ALA A 157 18.38 -18.62 -5.73
N PRO A 158 19.52 -19.27 -5.41
CA PRO A 158 20.66 -18.52 -4.90
C PRO A 158 20.95 -17.44 -5.94
N THR A 159 20.97 -16.17 -5.52
CA THR A 159 21.58 -15.11 -6.30
C THR A 159 22.96 -15.63 -6.65
N THR A 160 23.18 -16.04 -7.90
CA THR A 160 24.53 -16.30 -8.39
C THR A 160 25.20 -14.95 -8.28
N ALA A 161 25.94 -14.76 -7.19
CA ALA A 161 26.90 -13.69 -7.08
C ALA A 161 27.66 -13.71 -8.40
N LYS A 162 27.64 -12.58 -9.11
CA LYS A 162 28.42 -12.39 -10.32
C LYS A 162 29.80 -13.01 -10.06
N PRO A 163 30.25 -14.01 -10.86
CA PRO A 163 31.57 -14.57 -10.67
C PRO A 163 32.56 -13.40 -10.63
N PRO A 164 33.51 -13.35 -9.68
CA PRO A 164 34.59 -12.39 -9.78
C PRO A 164 35.19 -12.58 -11.19
N GLY A 165 35.17 -11.50 -11.97
CA GLY A 165 35.54 -11.54 -13.37
C GLY A 165 36.85 -12.28 -13.52
N THR A 166 36.83 -13.37 -14.30
CA THR A 166 38.04 -14.04 -14.74
C THR A 166 38.82 -13.03 -15.57
N THR A 167 39.87 -12.46 -14.97
CA THR A 167 40.87 -11.71 -15.73
C THR A 167 41.57 -12.72 -16.63
N VAL A 168 41.25 -12.65 -17.91
CA VAL A 168 42.00 -13.32 -18.97
C VAL A 168 43.43 -12.77 -18.91
N ARG A 169 44.39 -13.62 -18.50
CA ARG A 169 45.82 -13.38 -18.76
C ARG A 169 46.06 -13.61 -20.24
N GLU A 170 46.28 -12.53 -20.99
CA GLU A 170 47.06 -12.60 -22.23
C GLU A 170 48.55 -12.31 -21.97
N PRO A 171 49.47 -12.85 -22.79
CA PRO A 171 50.87 -13.01 -22.42
C PRO A 171 51.75 -11.79 -22.72
N LEU A 172 52.72 -11.61 -21.82
CA LEU A 172 54.03 -10.93 -21.89
C LEU A 172 54.32 -10.01 -23.09
N GLY A 173 54.33 -8.71 -22.82
CA GLY A 173 55.07 -7.68 -23.58
C GLY A 173 55.91 -6.84 -22.62
N VAL A 174 57.19 -6.70 -22.93
CA VAL A 174 58.27 -6.20 -22.06
C VAL A 174 58.50 -4.68 -22.20
N ASN A 175 58.99 -4.08 -21.10
CA ASN A 175 59.73 -2.82 -20.93
C ASN A 175 58.98 -1.47 -20.86
N GLY A 176 59.25 -0.76 -19.76
CA GLY A 176 59.11 0.70 -19.67
C GLY A 176 58.99 1.20 -18.23
N GLY A 177 60.09 1.64 -17.64
CA GLY A 177 60.21 2.03 -16.24
C GLY A 177 59.35 3.23 -15.80
N GLY A 178 59.08 3.27 -14.50
CA GLY A 178 58.43 4.39 -13.83
C GLY A 178 58.55 4.23 -12.32
N THR A 179 59.51 4.94 -11.74
CA THR A 179 59.79 5.07 -10.31
C THR A 179 58.66 5.77 -9.56
N GLY A 180 58.22 5.21 -8.43
CA GLY A 180 57.36 5.90 -7.46
C GLY A 180 57.23 5.07 -6.18
N ARG A 181 57.76 5.60 -5.07
CA ARG A 181 57.88 4.95 -3.76
C ARG A 181 56.66 5.22 -2.85
N SER A 182 56.50 4.32 -1.88
CA SER A 182 55.97 4.52 -0.51
C SER A 182 54.47 4.83 -0.39
N ALA A 183 53.71 4.39 0.62
CA ALA A 183 53.91 3.71 1.90
C ALA A 183 52.67 2.78 2.10
N THR A 184 52.62 1.75 2.94
CA THR A 184 52.71 1.69 4.42
C THR A 184 52.86 0.19 4.77
N GLU A 185 53.85 -0.24 5.56
CA GLU A 185 53.74 -0.51 7.01
C GLU A 185 52.49 -1.35 7.33
N ALA A 186 52.59 -2.66 7.60
CA ALA A 186 53.07 -3.35 8.81
C ALA A 186 51.89 -4.27 9.23
N ALA A 187 52.00 -5.57 9.02
CA ALA A 187 52.17 -6.57 10.09
C ALA A 187 51.16 -6.42 11.24
N ASP A 188 50.26 -7.41 11.42
CA ASP A 188 50.30 -8.22 12.64
C ASP A 188 49.52 -9.53 12.47
N ASP A 189 50.22 -10.62 12.74
CA ASP A 189 49.74 -11.98 12.86
C ASP A 189 49.49 -12.19 14.36
N SER A 190 48.24 -12.40 14.77
CA SER A 190 47.89 -12.73 16.14
C SER A 190 46.56 -13.49 16.18
N SER A 191 46.62 -14.82 16.07
CA SER A 191 45.69 -15.69 16.81
C SER A 191 46.28 -15.87 18.22
N PRO A 192 45.51 -15.74 19.32
CA PRO A 192 44.78 -16.90 19.83
C PRO A 192 43.49 -16.62 20.64
N LEU A 193 42.53 -17.54 20.51
CA LEU A 193 41.60 -18.06 21.54
C LEU A 193 40.61 -17.12 22.28
N ALA A 194 39.42 -17.69 22.53
CA ALA A 194 38.29 -17.20 23.33
C ALA A 194 37.39 -16.19 22.58
N TRP A 195 36.08 -16.39 22.43
CA TRP A 195 35.13 -16.92 23.40
C TRP A 195 34.04 -17.76 22.72
N THR A 196 33.75 -18.87 23.37
CA THR A 196 32.73 -19.86 23.08
C THR A 196 31.32 -19.28 23.12
N ALA A 197 30.47 -19.89 22.29
CA ALA A 197 29.02 -19.85 22.38
C ALA A 197 28.49 -20.02 23.81
N LEU A 198 27.47 -19.24 24.16
CA LEU A 198 26.54 -19.58 25.24
C LEU A 198 25.10 -19.39 24.74
N ALA A 199 24.56 -20.50 24.22
CA ALA A 199 23.16 -20.80 24.38
C ALA A 199 22.93 -21.28 25.81
N ALA A 200 21.98 -20.68 26.54
CA ALA A 200 21.13 -21.37 27.51
C ALA A 200 20.14 -20.40 28.21
N ALA A 201 18.86 -20.67 27.96
CA ALA A 201 17.77 -20.76 28.94
C ALA A 201 17.55 -19.64 29.98
N SER A 202 16.34 -19.05 29.91
CA SER A 202 15.63 -18.56 31.10
C SER A 202 14.17 -18.99 31.00
N ILE A 203 13.84 -20.04 31.75
CA ILE A 203 12.49 -20.61 31.93
C ILE A 203 12.03 -20.23 33.36
N LEU A 204 10.78 -19.78 33.47
CA LEU A 204 9.88 -19.64 34.65
C LEU A 204 9.99 -18.41 35.58
N ILE A 205 8.99 -17.52 35.48
CA ILE A 205 8.22 -16.95 36.61
C ILE A 205 6.74 -16.96 36.19
N VAL A 206 5.97 -17.99 36.58
CA VAL A 206 5.05 -18.08 37.74
C VAL A 206 3.66 -17.48 37.48
N ALA A 207 2.69 -18.39 37.64
CA ALA A 207 1.25 -18.20 37.66
C ALA A 207 0.79 -17.03 38.56
N GLY A 208 -0.03 -16.12 38.00
CA GLY A 208 -0.67 -15.05 38.76
C GLY A 208 -1.94 -14.42 38.14
N GLY A 209 -2.42 -14.91 36.99
CA GLY A 209 -3.48 -14.21 36.24
C GLY A 209 -4.92 -14.71 36.41
N ILE A 210 -5.15 -15.92 36.95
CA ILE A 210 -6.47 -16.58 36.87
C ILE A 210 -7.42 -16.21 38.03
N ALA A 211 -6.98 -15.43 39.03
CA ALA A 211 -7.82 -15.10 40.20
C ALA A 211 -8.61 -13.77 40.13
N ILE A 212 -8.54 -12.99 39.04
CA ILE A 212 -9.19 -11.66 38.96
C ILE A 212 -10.55 -11.70 38.22
N LEU A 213 -11.01 -12.86 37.74
CA LEU A 213 -12.26 -12.97 36.99
C LEU A 213 -13.54 -13.28 37.82
N THR A 214 -13.48 -13.41 39.14
CA THR A 214 -14.67 -13.77 39.94
C THR A 214 -15.19 -12.70 40.90
N ARG A 215 -14.47 -11.57 41.10
CA ARG A 215 -14.90 -10.53 42.06
C ARG A 215 -15.77 -9.41 41.50
N ARG A 216 -15.92 -9.27 40.17
CA ARG A 216 -16.66 -8.14 39.58
C ARG A 216 -18.15 -8.39 39.33
N ARG A 217 -18.67 -9.60 39.59
CA ARG A 217 -20.07 -9.96 39.34
C ARG A 217 -20.99 -9.91 40.58
N ALA A 218 -20.51 -9.40 41.71
CA ALA A 218 -21.29 -9.31 42.95
C ALA A 218 -21.65 -7.87 43.36
N ARG A 219 -21.40 -6.86 42.52
CA ARG A 219 -21.78 -5.46 42.76
C ARG A 219 -22.14 -4.77 41.43
N GLY A 220 -23.41 -4.87 41.06
CA GLY A 220 -24.01 -4.27 39.87
C GLY A 220 -25.40 -4.84 39.68
#